data_AF-A0A6J4RW39-F1
#
_entry.id   AF-A0A6J4RW39-F1
#
_cell.length_a   1.000
_cell.length_b   1.000
_cell.length_c   1.000
_cell.angle_alpha   90.00
_cell.angle_beta   90.00
_cell.angle_gamma   90.00
#
_symmetry.space_group_name_H-M   'P 1'
#
loop_
_entity.id
_entity.type
_entity.pdbx_description
1 polymer ?
#
loop_
_entity_poly.entity_id
_entity_poly.type
_entity_poly.pdbx_seq_one_letter_code
_entity_poly.pdbx_strand_id
1 'polypeptide(L)'
;MGEHDDLLRRFQPALRYDSNEQFFADSAAQYTDAPGMTLRRVRAGSKPGALIASAQPAGEEPKLSLAFLGPKIYGNGDEVQKTDVLGVRGRDYRAQYVKLRTSRPDLNNRMYGRAVQANGRLWLQYWLWYFYNDYQLALGFGTHEGDWESIQLRMGIDGDTPDVAVYAQHRHGEKRSWEEVERLPDSPDVPVAYIARGSHASYFEAGYHQTEAWYDIADGKRPAPKLVLEIVEDATHPWMRWPGRWGDTTPRDGRSDLDQSAPTGPGSKRHWRDPNKLLDNAKASVLRQTPRAPDVKITRGARDKLEIAYDFSARAIVPRALVVTVNSRNEKGVPPITHTFEEVADEPQGTITTDVPLHPERHYDVYASTVAGDPPQPSASQFIEIDALHAEKDEPFGQEVARAVGRLFARIRGDR
;
A
#
# COMPACT_ATOMS: atom_id res chain seq x y z
N MET A 1 -18.62 -13.20 19.12
CA MET A 1 -17.16 -13.25 19.19
C MET A 1 -16.79 -14.69 18.92
N GLY A 2 -16.11 -14.94 17.80
CA GLY A 2 -15.62 -16.26 17.42
C GLY A 2 -14.52 -16.74 18.36
N GLU A 3 -14.24 -18.04 18.34
CA GLU A 3 -13.31 -18.73 19.26
C GLU A 3 -11.89 -18.13 19.31
N HIS A 4 -11.46 -17.46 18.25
CA HIS A 4 -10.10 -16.92 18.10
C HIS A 4 -10.04 -15.42 17.78
N ASP A 5 -11.16 -14.71 17.96
CA ASP A 5 -11.23 -13.28 17.64
C ASP A 5 -10.24 -12.44 18.46
N ASP A 6 -10.08 -12.78 19.74
CA ASP A 6 -9.18 -12.07 20.64
C ASP A 6 -7.72 -12.22 20.22
N LEU A 7 -7.32 -13.41 19.76
CA LEU A 7 -5.98 -13.66 19.22
C LEU A 7 -5.73 -12.85 17.94
N LEU A 8 -6.71 -12.82 17.03
CA LEU A 8 -6.63 -12.02 15.79
C LEU A 8 -6.49 -10.52 16.09
N ARG A 9 -7.14 -10.02 17.15
CA ARG A 9 -7.04 -8.61 17.55
C ARG A 9 -5.72 -8.31 18.26
N ARG A 10 -5.28 -9.22 19.14
CA ARG A 10 -4.05 -9.08 19.93
C ARG A 10 -2.80 -9.07 19.05
N PHE A 11 -2.75 -9.96 18.07
CA PHE A 11 -1.60 -10.12 17.16
C PHE A 11 -1.80 -9.43 15.80
N GLN A 12 -2.72 -8.47 15.70
CA GLN A 12 -3.00 -7.73 14.47
C GLN A 12 -1.73 -6.97 14.02
N PRO A 13 -1.15 -7.24 12.83
CA PRO A 13 0.07 -6.57 12.39
C PRO A 13 -0.10 -5.06 12.22
N ALA A 14 0.94 -4.32 12.61
CA ALA A 14 1.11 -2.91 12.28
C ALA A 14 1.95 -2.80 11.01
N LEU A 15 1.52 -1.96 10.08
CA LEU A 15 2.24 -1.73 8.82
C LEU A 15 3.14 -0.50 8.93
N ARG A 16 4.30 -0.53 8.28
CA ARG A 16 5.15 0.64 8.03
C ARG A 16 5.39 0.73 6.54
N TYR A 17 4.80 1.74 5.91
CA TYR A 17 4.92 1.94 4.48
C TYR A 17 6.23 2.62 4.14
N ASP A 18 6.76 2.30 2.96
CA ASP A 18 7.82 3.08 2.38
C ASP A 18 7.38 4.54 2.06
N SER A 19 8.30 5.48 2.20
CA SER A 19 8.14 6.90 1.89
C SER A 19 7.47 7.19 0.53
N ASN A 20 7.79 6.43 -0.51
CA ASN A 20 7.26 6.63 -1.87
C ASN A 20 6.02 5.78 -2.18
N GLU A 21 5.51 4.98 -1.23
CA GLU A 21 4.25 4.25 -1.41
C GLU A 21 3.05 5.21 -1.52
N GLN A 22 2.16 4.94 -2.48
CA GLN A 22 0.96 5.72 -2.77
C GLN A 22 -0.35 4.92 -2.72
N PHE A 23 -0.27 3.59 -2.63
CA PHE A 23 -1.41 2.69 -2.43
C PHE A 23 -1.30 2.01 -1.07
N PHE A 24 -2.42 1.99 -0.34
CA PHE A 24 -2.49 1.48 1.03
C PHE A 24 -3.45 0.30 1.13
N ALA A 25 -3.27 -0.48 2.18
CA ALA A 25 -4.14 -1.61 2.46
C ALA A 25 -5.54 -1.09 2.87
N ASP A 26 -6.50 -1.34 2.00
CA ASP A 26 -7.86 -0.83 2.05
C ASP A 26 -8.87 -1.98 1.92
N SER A 27 -10.16 -1.65 1.89
CA SER A 27 -11.20 -2.64 1.69
C SER A 27 -11.21 -3.15 0.25
N ALA A 28 -11.31 -4.47 0.09
CA ALA A 28 -11.58 -5.14 -1.17
C ALA A 28 -12.89 -4.66 -1.83
N ALA A 29 -13.82 -4.06 -1.06
CA ALA A 29 -15.03 -3.45 -1.58
C ALA A 29 -14.74 -2.28 -2.55
N GLN A 30 -13.54 -1.69 -2.51
CA GLN A 30 -13.11 -0.70 -3.50
C GLN A 30 -13.25 -1.23 -4.95
N TYR A 31 -13.07 -2.54 -5.18
CA TYR A 31 -13.16 -3.17 -6.51
C TYR A 31 -14.56 -3.69 -6.89
N THR A 32 -15.57 -3.46 -6.04
CA THR A 32 -16.95 -3.93 -6.30
C THR A 32 -17.99 -2.83 -6.18
N ASP A 33 -17.79 -1.88 -5.26
CA ASP A 33 -18.77 -0.84 -4.95
C ASP A 33 -18.52 0.47 -5.72
N ALA A 34 -17.31 0.65 -6.26
CA ALA A 34 -16.88 1.91 -6.85
C ALA A 34 -17.44 2.16 -8.25
N PRO A 35 -17.87 3.40 -8.58
CA PRO A 35 -18.27 3.80 -9.93
C PRO A 35 -17.25 3.36 -10.98
N GLY A 36 -17.69 2.64 -12.01
CA GLY A 36 -16.81 2.13 -13.07
C GLY A 36 -16.29 0.70 -12.84
N MET A 37 -16.52 0.09 -11.67
CA MET A 37 -16.18 -1.32 -11.46
C MET A 37 -17.15 -2.24 -12.19
N THR A 38 -16.58 -3.24 -12.86
CA THR A 38 -17.36 -4.25 -13.59
C THR A 38 -16.83 -5.64 -13.28
N LEU A 39 -17.74 -6.60 -13.24
CA LEU A 39 -17.45 -8.02 -13.27
C LEU A 39 -17.76 -8.54 -14.67
N ARG A 40 -16.77 -9.15 -15.32
CA ARG A 40 -16.87 -9.63 -16.70
C ARG A 40 -16.39 -11.06 -16.84
N ARG A 41 -17.02 -11.81 -17.75
CA ARG A 41 -16.59 -13.14 -18.18
C ARG A 41 -15.72 -13.06 -19.40
N VAL A 42 -14.44 -13.41 -19.28
CA VAL A 42 -13.53 -13.46 -20.41
C VAL A 42 -13.63 -14.82 -21.10
N ARG A 43 -13.88 -14.80 -22.42
CA ARG A 43 -13.78 -15.97 -23.32
C ARG A 43 -12.72 -15.71 -24.38
N ALA A 44 -12.16 -16.77 -24.96
CA ALA A 44 -11.19 -16.66 -26.05
C ALA A 44 -11.76 -15.78 -27.19
N GLY A 45 -11.01 -14.76 -27.61
CA GLY A 45 -11.41 -13.81 -28.66
C GLY A 45 -12.39 -12.71 -28.24
N SER A 46 -12.82 -12.64 -26.98
CA SER A 46 -13.72 -11.58 -26.48
C SER A 46 -12.96 -10.53 -25.67
N LYS A 47 -12.84 -9.31 -26.22
CA LYS A 47 -12.34 -8.12 -25.49
C LYS A 47 -13.24 -6.90 -25.81
N PRO A 48 -13.91 -6.30 -24.81
CA PRO A 48 -14.01 -6.76 -23.42
C PRO A 48 -14.85 -8.05 -23.28
N GLY A 49 -14.65 -8.80 -22.20
CA GLY A 49 -15.50 -9.96 -21.87
C GLY A 49 -16.96 -9.59 -21.62
N ALA A 50 -17.86 -10.57 -21.57
CA ALA A 50 -19.30 -10.32 -21.34
C ALA A 50 -19.55 -9.75 -19.95
N LEU A 51 -20.39 -8.72 -19.83
CA LEU A 51 -20.74 -8.11 -18.54
C LEU A 51 -21.63 -9.05 -17.72
N ILE A 52 -21.29 -9.29 -16.45
CA ILE A 52 -22.10 -10.06 -15.49
C ILE A 52 -22.79 -9.09 -14.51
N ALA A 53 -22.03 -8.16 -13.94
CA ALA A 53 -22.52 -7.20 -12.96
C ALA A 53 -21.68 -5.92 -13.03
N SER A 54 -22.24 -4.80 -12.59
CA SER A 54 -21.53 -3.53 -12.50
C SER A 54 -21.84 -2.81 -11.20
N ALA A 55 -20.90 -1.98 -10.74
CA ALA A 55 -21.12 -1.16 -9.55
C ALA A 55 -22.15 -0.05 -9.78
N GLN A 56 -22.43 0.30 -11.03
CA GLN A 56 -23.47 1.26 -11.40
C GLN A 56 -24.34 0.62 -12.49
N PRO A 57 -25.25 -0.30 -12.10
CA PRO A 57 -26.06 -1.04 -13.05
C PRO A 57 -26.98 -0.12 -13.83
N ALA A 58 -27.14 -0.41 -15.11
CA ALA A 58 -28.16 0.18 -15.98
C ALA A 58 -29.30 -0.83 -16.23
N GLY A 59 -30.55 -0.39 -16.09
CA GLY A 59 -31.71 -1.26 -16.32
C GLY A 59 -31.75 -2.46 -15.36
N GLU A 60 -31.80 -3.67 -15.90
CA GLU A 60 -31.86 -4.94 -15.15
C GLU A 60 -30.48 -5.55 -14.84
N GLU A 61 -29.39 -4.82 -15.11
CA GLU A 61 -28.04 -5.27 -14.77
C GLU A 61 -27.90 -5.58 -13.26
N PRO A 62 -27.31 -6.72 -12.88
CA PRO A 62 -27.03 -7.00 -11.48
C PRO A 62 -26.07 -5.98 -10.85
N LYS A 63 -26.37 -5.57 -9.61
CA LYS A 63 -25.49 -4.72 -8.80
C LYS A 63 -24.30 -5.53 -8.27
N LEU A 64 -23.11 -5.12 -8.67
CA LEU A 64 -21.85 -5.65 -8.12
C LEU A 64 -21.66 -5.17 -6.67
N SER A 65 -21.20 -6.08 -5.81
CA SER A 65 -20.77 -5.86 -4.43
C SER A 65 -19.95 -7.07 -3.97
N LEU A 66 -19.25 -7.00 -2.83
CA LEU A 66 -18.62 -8.20 -2.25
C LEU A 66 -19.64 -9.31 -1.99
N ALA A 67 -20.84 -8.98 -1.49
CA ALA A 67 -21.89 -9.96 -1.21
C ALA A 67 -22.43 -10.64 -2.49
N PHE A 68 -22.27 -10.01 -3.66
CA PHE A 68 -22.60 -10.62 -4.95
C PHE A 68 -21.63 -11.75 -5.34
N LEU A 69 -20.38 -11.69 -4.87
CA LEU A 69 -19.34 -12.66 -5.20
C LEU A 69 -19.46 -13.90 -4.29
N GLY A 70 -19.50 -15.08 -4.92
CA GLY A 70 -19.52 -16.36 -4.22
C GLY A 70 -18.51 -17.35 -4.80
N PRO A 71 -18.21 -18.46 -4.10
CA PRO A 71 -17.21 -19.43 -4.56
C PRO A 71 -17.66 -20.26 -5.77
N LYS A 72 -18.97 -20.34 -6.02
CA LYS A 72 -19.57 -21.20 -7.06
C LYS A 72 -20.72 -20.54 -7.81
N ILE A 73 -21.53 -19.74 -7.12
CA ILE A 73 -22.71 -19.08 -7.64
C ILE A 73 -22.66 -17.61 -7.22
N TYR A 74 -23.05 -16.71 -8.11
CA TYR A 74 -23.20 -15.28 -7.86
C TYR A 74 -24.53 -14.97 -7.17
N GLY A 75 -24.67 -13.74 -6.65
CA GLY A 75 -25.91 -13.28 -6.00
C GLY A 75 -27.16 -13.35 -6.88
N ASN A 76 -27.02 -13.37 -8.21
CA ASN A 76 -28.12 -13.54 -9.17
C ASN A 76 -28.39 -15.01 -9.58
N GLY A 77 -27.66 -15.98 -9.02
CA GLY A 77 -27.81 -17.40 -9.35
C GLY A 77 -26.90 -17.89 -10.49
N ASP A 78 -26.17 -17.01 -11.18
CA ASP A 78 -25.27 -17.42 -12.25
C ASP A 78 -24.08 -18.21 -11.72
N GLU A 79 -23.62 -19.19 -12.49
CA GLU A 79 -22.41 -19.95 -12.18
C GLU A 79 -21.16 -19.07 -12.31
N VAL A 80 -20.23 -19.24 -11.37
CA VAL A 80 -18.94 -18.56 -11.32
C VAL A 80 -17.90 -19.28 -12.17
N GLN A 81 -17.10 -18.55 -12.95
CA GLN A 81 -16.00 -19.12 -13.74
C GLN A 81 -14.65 -18.52 -13.33
N LYS A 82 -13.58 -19.32 -13.44
CA LYS A 82 -12.20 -18.87 -13.16
C LYS A 82 -11.70 -17.78 -14.13
N THR A 83 -12.36 -17.64 -15.28
CA THR A 83 -12.08 -16.60 -16.27
C THR A 83 -12.87 -15.32 -16.01
N ASP A 84 -13.65 -15.26 -14.93
CA ASP A 84 -14.33 -14.04 -14.53
C ASP A 84 -13.32 -13.09 -13.87
N VAL A 85 -13.41 -11.81 -14.23
CA VAL A 85 -12.48 -10.76 -13.80
C VAL A 85 -13.27 -9.56 -13.29
N LEU A 86 -12.84 -9.01 -12.15
CA LEU A 86 -13.16 -7.64 -11.78
C LEU A 86 -12.28 -6.70 -12.58
N GLY A 87 -12.72 -5.48 -12.83
CA GLY A 87 -11.85 -4.50 -13.48
C GLY A 87 -12.41 -3.09 -13.47
N VAL A 88 -11.50 -2.15 -13.67
CA VAL A 88 -11.79 -0.71 -13.74
C VAL A 88 -12.11 -0.29 -15.17
N ARG A 89 -13.34 0.19 -15.41
CA ARG A 89 -13.69 0.84 -16.67
C ARG A 89 -12.86 2.11 -16.84
N GLY A 90 -12.17 2.24 -17.97
CA GLY A 90 -11.39 3.44 -18.31
C GLY A 90 -9.93 3.38 -17.87
N ARG A 91 -9.55 2.41 -17.02
CA ARG A 91 -8.17 2.19 -16.55
C ARG A 91 -7.54 3.43 -15.88
N ASP A 92 -8.35 4.30 -15.29
CA ASP A 92 -7.96 5.51 -14.56
C ASP A 92 -7.69 5.21 -13.07
N TYR A 93 -6.89 4.17 -12.80
CA TYR A 93 -6.75 3.55 -11.49
C TYR A 93 -6.44 4.56 -10.37
N ARG A 94 -5.50 5.47 -10.63
CA ARG A 94 -5.09 6.49 -9.67
C ARG A 94 -6.21 7.46 -9.33
N ALA A 95 -6.88 8.01 -10.35
CA ALA A 95 -7.97 8.95 -10.16
C ALA A 95 -9.13 8.30 -9.40
N GLN A 96 -9.45 7.05 -9.74
CA GLN A 96 -10.48 6.28 -9.06
C GLN A 96 -10.10 5.96 -7.61
N TYR A 97 -8.84 5.58 -7.34
CA TYR A 97 -8.35 5.34 -5.98
C TYR A 97 -8.44 6.58 -5.09
N VAL A 98 -7.98 7.73 -5.59
CA VAL A 98 -8.08 9.02 -4.88
C VAL A 98 -9.54 9.36 -4.58
N LYS A 99 -10.42 9.22 -5.59
CA LYS A 99 -11.85 9.47 -5.42
C LYS A 99 -12.46 8.54 -4.36
N LEU A 100 -12.07 7.26 -4.34
CA LEU A 100 -12.57 6.31 -3.35
C LEU A 100 -12.11 6.65 -1.94
N ARG A 101 -10.81 6.89 -1.73
CA ARG A 101 -10.31 7.22 -0.39
C ARG A 101 -10.91 8.50 0.19
N THR A 102 -11.23 9.47 -0.67
CA THR A 102 -11.83 10.74 -0.27
C THR A 102 -13.34 10.65 -0.04
N SER A 103 -14.07 9.94 -0.92
CA SER A 103 -15.55 9.86 -0.84
C SER A 103 -16.09 8.70 0.00
N ARG A 104 -15.28 7.68 0.26
CA ARG A 104 -15.63 6.46 1.01
C ARG A 104 -14.57 6.14 2.08
N PRO A 105 -14.37 7.03 3.07
CA PRO A 105 -13.39 6.82 4.12
C PRO A 105 -13.63 5.56 4.96
N ASP A 106 -14.86 5.02 4.94
CA ASP A 106 -15.20 3.74 5.54
C ASP A 106 -14.46 2.56 4.90
N LEU A 107 -14.03 2.68 3.64
CA LEU A 107 -13.26 1.66 2.94
C LEU A 107 -11.75 1.75 3.18
N ASN A 108 -11.28 2.79 3.86
CA ASN A 108 -9.85 3.03 4.06
C ASN A 108 -9.29 2.19 5.21
N ASN A 109 -8.01 1.85 5.11
CA ASN A 109 -7.20 1.26 6.17
C ASN A 109 -7.84 -0.02 6.72
N ARG A 110 -8.06 -1.03 5.86
CA ARG A 110 -8.69 -2.30 6.23
C ARG A 110 -7.72 -3.47 6.09
N MET A 111 -7.92 -4.46 6.95
CA MET A 111 -7.22 -5.73 6.94
C MET A 111 -8.21 -6.85 7.25
N TYR A 112 -8.03 -8.01 6.63
CA TYR A 112 -8.92 -9.17 6.85
C TYR A 112 -8.21 -10.25 7.66
N GLY A 113 -8.75 -10.60 8.82
CA GLY A 113 -8.19 -11.60 9.73
C GLY A 113 -8.98 -12.91 9.68
N ARG A 114 -8.29 -14.05 9.68
CA ARG A 114 -8.91 -15.38 9.80
C ARG A 114 -8.04 -16.31 10.64
N ALA A 115 -8.68 -17.11 11.47
CA ALA A 115 -8.04 -18.20 12.18
C ALA A 115 -8.29 -19.54 11.46
N VAL A 116 -7.27 -20.40 11.36
CA VAL A 116 -7.37 -21.72 10.72
C VAL A 116 -6.56 -22.77 11.47
N GLN A 117 -7.19 -23.90 11.77
CA GLN A 117 -6.51 -25.09 12.27
C GLN A 117 -5.97 -25.89 11.09
N ALA A 118 -4.65 -26.09 11.04
CA ALA A 118 -4.00 -26.85 9.98
C ALA A 118 -2.73 -27.53 10.50
N ASN A 119 -2.54 -28.79 10.12
CA ASN A 119 -1.35 -29.59 10.50
C ASN A 119 -1.10 -29.63 12.02
N GLY A 120 -2.18 -29.70 12.82
CA GLY A 120 -2.12 -29.76 14.28
C GLY A 120 -1.74 -28.45 14.97
N ARG A 121 -1.77 -27.31 14.25
CA ARG A 121 -1.43 -25.98 14.77
C ARG A 121 -2.53 -24.99 14.41
N LEU A 122 -2.75 -24.03 15.31
CA LEU A 122 -3.57 -22.85 15.02
C LEU A 122 -2.73 -21.82 14.26
N TRP A 123 -3.30 -21.28 13.19
CA TRP A 123 -2.70 -20.21 12.40
C TRP A 123 -3.63 -19.01 12.35
N LEU A 124 -3.06 -17.82 12.54
CA LEU A 124 -3.70 -16.54 12.30
C LEU A 124 -3.23 -16.03 10.94
N GLN A 125 -4.15 -15.73 10.04
CA GLN A 125 -3.86 -15.20 8.71
C GLN A 125 -4.45 -13.80 8.60
N TYR A 126 -3.61 -12.85 8.17
CA TYR A 126 -4.00 -11.48 7.88
C TYR A 126 -3.80 -11.23 6.39
N TRP A 127 -4.82 -10.69 5.75
CA TRP A 127 -4.83 -10.41 4.32
C TRP A 127 -4.98 -8.91 4.08
N LEU A 128 -4.17 -8.41 3.16
CA LEU A 128 -4.09 -7.00 2.79
C LEU A 128 -4.49 -6.85 1.33
N TRP A 129 -5.42 -5.95 1.08
CA TRP A 129 -5.87 -5.61 -0.26
C TRP A 129 -5.33 -4.24 -0.67
N TYR A 130 -4.68 -4.18 -1.83
CA TYR A 130 -4.27 -2.92 -2.44
C TYR A 130 -5.02 -2.72 -3.74
N PHE A 131 -5.41 -1.47 -4.00
CA PHE A 131 -6.19 -1.14 -5.19
C PHE A 131 -5.42 -1.40 -6.49
N TYR A 132 -4.12 -1.13 -6.50
CA TYR A 132 -3.28 -1.25 -7.67
C TYR A 132 -1.84 -1.49 -7.25
N ASN A 133 -1.17 -2.45 -7.89
CA ASN A 133 0.27 -2.65 -7.79
C ASN A 133 0.95 -1.76 -8.83
N ASP A 134 1.59 -0.70 -8.37
CA ASP A 134 2.28 0.28 -9.21
C ASP A 134 3.79 0.09 -9.16
N TYR A 135 4.27 -1.13 -9.30
CA TYR A 135 5.70 -1.42 -9.39
C TYR A 135 6.36 -0.85 -10.67
N GLN A 136 6.30 0.48 -10.83
CA GLN A 136 6.87 1.28 -11.91
C GLN A 136 8.40 1.22 -11.90
N LEU A 137 8.98 0.82 -10.77
CA LEU A 137 10.40 0.65 -10.57
C LEU A 137 11.00 -0.37 -11.54
N ALA A 138 10.24 -1.34 -12.06
CA ALA A 138 10.69 -2.26 -13.10
C ALA A 138 10.28 -1.82 -14.53
N LEU A 139 10.37 -0.53 -14.89
CA LEU A 139 9.96 -0.03 -16.22
C LEU A 139 8.49 -0.36 -16.57
N GLY A 140 7.63 -0.41 -15.56
CA GLY A 140 6.22 -0.79 -15.70
C GLY A 140 5.98 -2.29 -15.89
N PHE A 141 7.00 -3.15 -15.75
CA PHE A 141 6.78 -4.58 -15.58
C PHE A 141 6.28 -4.88 -14.17
N GLY A 142 5.30 -5.77 -14.06
CA GLY A 142 4.72 -6.16 -12.78
C GLY A 142 3.59 -5.27 -12.28
N THR A 143 3.24 -4.19 -12.99
CA THR A 143 2.08 -3.37 -12.60
C THR A 143 0.79 -4.12 -12.89
N HIS A 144 -0.13 -4.20 -11.93
CA HIS A 144 -1.41 -4.84 -12.14
C HIS A 144 -2.53 -4.28 -11.27
N GLU A 145 -3.74 -4.37 -11.82
CA GLU A 145 -4.98 -4.15 -11.07
C GLU A 145 -5.09 -5.10 -9.89
N GLY A 146 -5.36 -4.53 -8.71
CA GLY A 146 -5.53 -5.26 -7.47
C GLY A 146 -4.27 -5.92 -6.94
N ASP A 147 -4.13 -6.00 -5.63
CA ASP A 147 -3.09 -6.81 -5.02
C ASP A 147 -3.56 -7.47 -3.72
N TRP A 148 -3.17 -8.73 -3.52
CA TRP A 148 -3.49 -9.49 -2.31
C TRP A 148 -2.21 -10.01 -1.69
N GLU A 149 -1.84 -9.40 -0.55
CA GLU A 149 -0.71 -9.80 0.27
C GLU A 149 -1.18 -10.48 1.56
N SER A 150 -0.29 -11.23 2.22
CA SER A 150 -0.63 -11.92 3.47
C SER A 150 0.49 -11.97 4.49
N ILE A 151 0.10 -11.98 5.76
CA ILE A 151 0.95 -12.24 6.92
C ILE A 151 0.32 -13.40 7.69
N GLN A 152 1.13 -14.38 8.08
CA GLN A 152 0.66 -15.55 8.82
C GLN A 152 1.46 -15.75 10.10
N LEU A 153 0.77 -16.00 11.20
CA LEU A 153 1.36 -16.30 12.49
C LEU A 153 0.93 -17.72 12.89
N ARG A 154 1.89 -18.58 13.20
CA ARG A 154 1.62 -19.90 13.77
C ARG A 154 1.64 -19.79 15.28
N MET A 155 0.54 -20.17 15.93
CA MET A 155 0.46 -20.15 17.38
C MET A 155 1.30 -21.27 18.00
N GLY A 156 1.91 -20.98 19.14
CA GLY A 156 2.61 -21.88 20.07
C GLY A 156 1.76 -23.09 20.48
N ILE A 157 2.37 -24.12 21.08
CA ILE A 157 1.62 -25.32 21.52
C ILE A 157 0.68 -24.97 22.67
N ASP A 158 1.08 -24.01 23.50
CA ASP A 158 0.24 -23.39 24.54
C ASP A 158 -0.98 -22.65 23.97
N GLY A 159 -0.91 -22.17 22.73
CA GLY A 159 -1.96 -21.40 22.07
C GLY A 159 -1.96 -19.91 22.42
N ASP A 160 -1.03 -19.45 23.26
CA ASP A 160 -1.06 -18.09 23.83
C ASP A 160 -0.24 -17.08 23.04
N THR A 161 0.85 -17.52 22.41
CA THR A 161 1.76 -16.65 21.63
C THR A 161 2.21 -17.34 20.35
N PRO A 162 2.50 -16.61 19.26
CA PRO A 162 3.07 -17.21 18.07
C PRO A 162 4.46 -17.81 18.34
N ASP A 163 4.82 -18.86 17.60
CA ASP A 163 6.19 -19.38 17.55
C ASP A 163 6.91 -19.00 16.24
N VAL A 164 6.15 -18.75 15.16
CA VAL A 164 6.67 -18.39 13.84
C VAL A 164 5.77 -17.35 13.18
N ALA A 165 6.39 -16.39 12.53
CA ALA A 165 5.74 -15.47 11.59
C ALA A 165 6.23 -15.75 10.16
N VAL A 166 5.33 -15.58 9.19
CA VAL A 166 5.61 -15.72 7.75
C VAL A 166 5.00 -14.54 7.01
N TYR A 167 5.81 -13.74 6.32
CA TYR A 167 5.37 -12.56 5.57
C TYR A 167 5.48 -12.86 4.07
N ALA A 168 4.40 -12.63 3.32
CA ALA A 168 4.38 -12.87 1.88
C ALA A 168 5.22 -11.84 1.12
N GLN A 169 5.94 -12.34 0.11
CA GLN A 169 6.85 -11.59 -0.74
C GLN A 169 6.78 -12.17 -2.14
N HIS A 170 6.12 -11.48 -3.08
CA HIS A 170 5.99 -11.92 -4.47
C HIS A 170 5.45 -13.36 -4.58
N ARG A 171 6.26 -14.29 -5.11
CA ARG A 171 5.91 -15.71 -5.30
C ARG A 171 6.24 -16.59 -4.09
N HIS A 172 6.82 -16.04 -3.03
CA HIS A 172 7.25 -16.75 -1.82
C HIS A 172 6.89 -15.96 -0.55
N GLY A 173 7.58 -16.24 0.56
CA GLY A 173 7.56 -15.41 1.75
C GLY A 173 8.92 -15.46 2.44
N GLU A 174 9.06 -14.73 3.53
CA GLU A 174 10.13 -14.90 4.51
C GLU A 174 9.51 -15.43 5.79
N LYS A 175 10.26 -16.18 6.59
CA LYS A 175 9.84 -16.61 7.93
C LYS A 175 10.85 -16.22 8.97
N ARG A 176 10.37 -15.90 10.17
CA ARG A 176 11.18 -15.69 11.37
C ARG A 176 10.57 -16.42 12.55
N SER A 177 11.43 -16.79 13.50
CA SER A 177 10.95 -17.16 14.83
C SER A 177 10.28 -15.93 15.47
N TRP A 178 9.26 -16.14 16.30
CA TRP A 178 8.52 -15.03 16.91
C TRP A 178 9.42 -14.09 17.76
N GLU A 179 10.47 -14.63 18.36
CA GLU A 179 11.45 -13.86 19.15
C GLU A 179 12.25 -12.86 18.31
N GLU A 180 12.46 -13.13 17.02
CA GLU A 180 13.18 -12.28 16.07
C GLU A 180 12.26 -11.25 15.37
N VAL A 181 10.95 -11.30 15.62
CA VAL A 181 9.98 -10.39 14.99
C VAL A 181 9.96 -9.06 15.74
N GLU A 182 10.22 -7.97 15.00
CA GLU A 182 10.01 -6.61 15.51
C GLU A 182 8.53 -6.43 15.86
N ARG A 183 8.28 -5.88 17.05
CA ARG A 183 6.94 -5.59 17.57
C ARG A 183 6.87 -4.13 17.97
N LEU A 184 5.67 -3.56 18.03
CA LEU A 184 5.51 -2.17 18.42
C LEU A 184 6.03 -1.95 19.86
N PRO A 185 6.81 -0.88 20.13
CA PRO A 185 7.36 -0.62 21.46
C PRO A 185 6.29 -0.57 22.57
N ASP A 186 5.14 0.03 22.27
CA ASP A 186 4.03 0.18 23.22
C ASP A 186 2.98 -0.94 23.12
N SER A 187 3.22 -1.97 22.29
CA SER A 187 2.31 -3.09 22.08
C SER A 187 3.10 -4.34 21.67
N PRO A 188 3.70 -5.06 22.64
CA PRO A 188 4.69 -6.12 22.38
C PRO A 188 4.11 -7.41 21.79
N ASP A 189 2.79 -7.47 21.56
CA ASP A 189 2.12 -8.54 20.82
C ASP A 189 1.86 -8.15 19.35
N VAL A 190 2.01 -6.88 18.98
CA VAL A 190 1.68 -6.38 17.64
C VAL A 190 2.93 -6.46 16.77
N PRO A 191 3.02 -7.40 15.81
CA PRO A 191 4.17 -7.51 14.93
C PRO A 191 4.19 -6.37 13.90
N VAL A 192 5.38 -5.94 13.51
CA VAL A 192 5.58 -4.91 12.49
C VAL A 192 5.86 -5.57 11.14
N ALA A 193 5.24 -5.06 10.08
CA ALA A 193 5.55 -5.41 8.70
C ALA A 193 5.93 -4.15 7.91
N TYR A 194 7.10 -4.20 7.28
CA TYR A 194 7.60 -3.15 6.40
C TYR A 194 7.11 -3.43 4.98
N ILE A 195 6.35 -2.50 4.41
CA ILE A 195 5.72 -2.67 3.10
C ILE A 195 6.57 -1.98 2.04
N ALA A 196 7.02 -2.76 1.06
CA ALA A 196 7.84 -2.25 -0.04
C ALA A 196 7.04 -1.38 -1.00
N ARG A 197 7.65 -0.28 -1.47
CA ARG A 197 7.00 0.64 -2.42
C ARG A 197 6.64 -0.08 -3.72
N GLY A 198 5.39 0.02 -4.12
CA GLY A 198 4.85 -0.42 -5.40
C GLY A 198 4.61 -1.92 -5.55
N SER A 199 5.41 -2.78 -4.90
CA SER A 199 5.21 -4.24 -4.91
C SER A 199 4.36 -4.74 -3.77
N HIS A 200 4.22 -3.96 -2.69
CA HIS A 200 3.53 -4.29 -1.45
C HIS A 200 4.06 -5.50 -0.66
N ALA A 201 5.15 -6.12 -1.13
CA ALA A 201 5.79 -7.23 -0.45
C ALA A 201 6.10 -6.86 1.01
N SER A 202 5.83 -7.81 1.92
CA SER A 202 5.94 -7.60 3.37
C SER A 202 7.28 -8.12 3.88
N TYR A 203 8.03 -7.24 4.55
CA TYR A 203 9.37 -7.51 5.09
C TYR A 203 9.39 -7.39 6.61
N PHE A 204 10.26 -8.18 7.26
CA PHE A 204 10.44 -8.13 8.71
C PHE A 204 11.25 -6.91 9.18
N GLU A 205 12.01 -6.29 8.29
CA GLU A 205 12.83 -5.13 8.61
C GLU A 205 12.88 -4.15 7.43
N ALA A 206 13.15 -2.88 7.76
CA ALA A 206 13.37 -1.86 6.75
C ALA A 206 14.64 -2.15 5.95
N GLY A 207 14.63 -1.85 4.66
CA GLY A 207 15.85 -1.98 3.87
C GLY A 207 15.66 -2.09 2.37
N TYR A 208 16.77 -2.43 1.72
CA TYR A 208 16.86 -2.70 0.30
C TYR A 208 17.02 -4.20 0.10
N HIS A 209 15.97 -4.83 -0.42
CA HIS A 209 15.79 -6.27 -0.44
C HIS A 209 15.97 -6.77 -1.87
N GLN A 210 16.91 -7.70 -2.07
CA GLN A 210 17.09 -8.33 -3.37
C GLN A 210 15.98 -9.35 -3.63
N THR A 211 15.37 -9.28 -4.81
CA THR A 211 14.39 -10.26 -5.30
C THR A 211 15.02 -11.18 -6.35
N GLU A 212 14.23 -12.07 -6.96
CA GLU A 212 14.74 -12.99 -7.99
C GLU A 212 15.24 -12.28 -9.26
N ALA A 213 14.68 -11.11 -9.60
CA ALA A 213 15.02 -10.39 -10.82
C ALA A 213 15.19 -8.86 -10.66
N TRP A 214 14.94 -8.31 -9.47
CA TRP A 214 15.02 -6.86 -9.20
C TRP A 214 15.26 -6.59 -7.71
N TYR A 215 14.88 -5.40 -7.23
CA TYR A 215 15.05 -4.98 -5.83
C TYR A 215 13.83 -4.27 -5.29
N ASP A 216 13.36 -4.69 -4.12
CA ASP A 216 12.39 -3.93 -3.34
C ASP A 216 13.10 -2.97 -2.38
N ILE A 217 12.40 -1.90 -2.02
CA ILE A 217 12.79 -1.04 -0.92
C ILE A 217 11.57 -0.79 -0.02
N ALA A 218 11.78 -1.03 1.27
CA ALA A 218 10.78 -0.80 2.31
C ALA A 218 11.44 0.02 3.41
N ASP A 219 11.41 1.35 3.34
CA ASP A 219 12.08 2.19 4.34
C ASP A 219 11.29 2.37 5.65
N GLY A 220 9.99 2.08 5.63
CA GLY A 220 9.10 2.19 6.79
C GLY A 220 8.91 3.59 7.37
N LYS A 221 9.30 4.64 6.63
CA LYS A 221 9.32 6.03 7.14
C LYS A 221 8.01 6.77 6.93
N ARG A 222 7.08 6.22 6.15
CA ARG A 222 5.76 6.81 5.99
C ARG A 222 4.87 6.42 7.18
N PRO A 223 4.24 7.39 7.87
CA PRO A 223 3.25 7.11 8.90
C PRO A 223 2.11 6.26 8.33
N ALA A 224 1.80 5.15 8.99
CA ALA A 224 0.67 4.29 8.65
C ALA A 224 -0.39 4.39 9.75
N PRO A 225 -1.67 4.67 9.41
CA PRO A 225 -2.74 4.58 10.39
C PRO A 225 -2.94 3.13 10.84
N LYS A 226 -3.43 2.93 12.07
CA LYS A 226 -3.89 1.62 12.51
C LYS A 226 -5.03 1.14 11.61
N LEU A 227 -4.91 -0.08 11.08
CA LEU A 227 -5.96 -0.66 10.24
C LEU A 227 -7.13 -1.14 11.08
N VAL A 228 -8.33 -1.07 10.52
CA VAL A 228 -9.50 -1.74 11.07
C VAL A 228 -9.48 -3.20 10.62
N LEU A 229 -9.45 -4.10 11.59
CA LEU A 229 -9.50 -5.54 11.37
C LEU A 229 -10.93 -6.03 11.14
N GLU A 230 -11.18 -6.61 9.98
CA GLU A 230 -12.39 -7.35 9.64
C GLU A 230 -12.12 -8.86 9.79
N ILE A 231 -12.75 -9.50 10.76
CA ILE A 231 -12.57 -10.94 10.99
C ILE A 231 -13.52 -11.68 10.06
N VAL A 232 -12.96 -12.51 9.17
CA VAL A 232 -13.69 -13.18 8.10
C VAL A 232 -13.86 -14.68 8.35
N GLU A 233 -15.01 -15.19 7.94
CA GLU A 233 -15.35 -16.60 8.01
C GLU A 233 -15.91 -17.08 6.66
N ASP A 234 -15.70 -18.35 6.33
CA ASP A 234 -16.17 -18.92 5.06
C ASP A 234 -17.69 -18.79 4.85
N ALA A 235 -18.47 -18.83 5.92
CA ALA A 235 -19.93 -18.80 5.87
C ALA A 235 -20.49 -17.37 5.65
N THR A 236 -19.84 -16.36 6.23
CA THR A 236 -20.31 -14.96 6.21
C THR A 236 -19.59 -14.12 5.16
N HIS A 237 -18.40 -14.53 4.74
CA HIS A 237 -17.56 -13.85 3.73
C HIS A 237 -17.20 -14.80 2.58
N PRO A 238 -18.19 -15.43 1.91
CA PRO A 238 -17.95 -16.41 0.85
C PRO A 238 -17.15 -15.84 -0.33
N TRP A 239 -17.19 -14.51 -0.51
CA TRP A 239 -16.43 -13.76 -1.52
C TRP A 239 -14.91 -13.92 -1.36
N MET A 240 -14.39 -14.18 -0.16
CA MET A 240 -12.96 -14.48 0.05
C MET A 240 -12.51 -15.71 -0.74
N ARG A 241 -13.46 -16.59 -1.07
CA ARG A 241 -13.23 -17.82 -1.85
C ARG A 241 -13.66 -17.69 -3.32
N TRP A 242 -14.00 -16.50 -3.78
CA TRP A 242 -14.30 -16.26 -5.19
C TRP A 242 -13.05 -16.59 -6.05
N PRO A 243 -13.18 -17.47 -7.07
CA PRO A 243 -12.05 -18.01 -7.82
C PRO A 243 -11.62 -17.14 -9.01
N GLY A 244 -12.32 -16.05 -9.29
CA GLY A 244 -11.97 -15.12 -10.37
C GLY A 244 -10.75 -14.25 -10.04
N ARG A 245 -10.41 -13.35 -10.97
CA ARG A 245 -9.31 -12.40 -10.81
C ARG A 245 -9.80 -11.05 -10.30
N TRP A 246 -9.04 -10.49 -9.39
CA TRP A 246 -9.28 -9.19 -8.79
C TRP A 246 -8.60 -8.08 -9.61
N GLY A 247 -8.98 -7.99 -10.89
CA GLY A 247 -8.40 -7.08 -11.87
C GLY A 247 -8.41 -7.70 -13.27
N ASP A 248 -8.40 -6.85 -14.31
CA ASP A 248 -8.39 -7.24 -15.74
C ASP A 248 -7.07 -6.84 -16.43
N THR A 249 -5.99 -6.80 -15.64
CA THR A 249 -4.64 -6.64 -16.17
C THR A 249 -4.14 -8.00 -16.67
N THR A 250 -3.76 -8.04 -17.95
CA THR A 250 -3.13 -9.20 -18.59
C THR A 250 -1.71 -8.84 -19.01
N PRO A 251 -0.74 -9.77 -18.90
CA PRO A 251 0.62 -9.56 -19.37
C PRO A 251 0.66 -9.09 -20.83
N ARG A 252 1.49 -8.09 -21.13
CA ARG A 252 1.65 -7.44 -22.43
C ARG A 252 2.19 -8.38 -23.50
N ASP A 253 3.09 -9.29 -23.13
CA ASP A 253 3.76 -10.19 -24.08
C ASP A 253 3.48 -11.69 -23.85
N GLY A 254 2.81 -12.04 -22.75
CA GLY A 254 2.49 -13.43 -22.38
C GLY A 254 3.71 -14.35 -22.24
N ARG A 255 4.92 -13.78 -22.19
CA ARG A 255 6.20 -14.51 -22.28
C ARG A 255 7.20 -14.12 -21.20
N SER A 256 7.06 -12.95 -20.59
CA SER A 256 7.94 -12.51 -19.51
C SER A 256 7.40 -12.89 -18.13
N ASP A 257 8.20 -13.59 -17.33
CA ASP A 257 7.92 -13.84 -15.91
C ASP A 257 7.80 -12.55 -15.08
N LEU A 258 8.28 -11.42 -15.63
CA LEU A 258 8.25 -10.10 -15.02
C LEU A 258 6.88 -9.43 -15.13
N ASP A 259 6.06 -9.81 -16.10
CA ASP A 259 4.75 -9.20 -16.33
C ASP A 259 3.63 -10.06 -15.73
N GLN A 260 2.93 -9.52 -14.73
CA GLN A 260 2.03 -10.28 -13.87
C GLN A 260 0.57 -10.00 -14.22
N SER A 261 -0.23 -11.06 -14.25
CA SER A 261 -1.69 -10.89 -14.32
C SER A 261 -2.22 -10.41 -12.98
N ALA A 262 -3.34 -9.69 -13.00
CA ALA A 262 -4.09 -9.38 -11.78
C ALA A 262 -4.32 -10.64 -10.90
N PRO A 263 -4.26 -10.52 -9.57
CA PRO A 263 -4.21 -11.65 -8.66
C PRO A 263 -5.55 -12.38 -8.59
N THR A 264 -5.50 -13.66 -8.24
CA THR A 264 -6.67 -14.35 -7.69
C THR A 264 -6.84 -13.98 -6.21
N GLY A 265 -8.06 -14.17 -5.69
CA GLY A 265 -8.37 -13.85 -4.30
C GLY A 265 -7.72 -14.80 -3.27
N PRO A 266 -7.79 -14.46 -1.97
CA PRO A 266 -7.18 -15.22 -0.89
C PRO A 266 -7.52 -16.72 -0.91
N GLY A 267 -8.80 -17.08 -1.07
CA GLY A 267 -9.26 -18.47 -1.07
C GLY A 267 -8.76 -19.33 -2.23
N SER A 268 -8.16 -18.73 -3.25
CA SER A 268 -7.49 -19.42 -4.36
C SER A 268 -6.00 -19.68 -4.09
N LYS A 269 -5.40 -18.99 -3.10
CA LYS A 269 -4.01 -19.21 -2.71
C LYS A 269 -3.90 -20.51 -1.93
N ARG A 270 -2.87 -21.33 -2.21
CA ARG A 270 -2.69 -22.63 -1.56
C ARG A 270 -2.63 -22.52 -0.03
N HIS A 271 -1.98 -21.45 0.46
CA HIS A 271 -1.81 -21.22 1.88
C HIS A 271 -3.07 -20.75 2.61
N TRP A 272 -4.17 -20.42 1.91
CA TRP A 272 -5.47 -20.18 2.56
C TRP A 272 -5.96 -21.39 3.38
N ARG A 273 -5.77 -22.60 2.83
CA ARG A 273 -6.19 -23.85 3.48
C ARG A 273 -5.06 -24.54 4.21
N ASP A 274 -3.85 -24.47 3.65
CA ASP A 274 -2.66 -25.12 4.20
C ASP A 274 -1.55 -24.07 4.38
N PRO A 275 -1.55 -23.34 5.51
CA PRO A 275 -0.55 -22.33 5.84
C PRO A 275 0.91 -22.77 5.64
N ASN A 276 1.19 -24.07 5.83
CA ASN A 276 2.51 -24.63 5.60
C ASN A 276 2.99 -24.43 4.16
N LYS A 277 2.11 -24.28 3.16
CA LYS A 277 2.53 -23.99 1.78
C LYS A 277 3.27 -22.67 1.61
N LEU A 278 2.99 -21.65 2.43
CA LEU A 278 3.79 -20.42 2.44
C LEU A 278 5.06 -20.62 3.28
N LEU A 279 4.93 -21.26 4.45
CA LEU A 279 6.05 -21.56 5.35
C LEU A 279 7.17 -22.38 4.66
N ASP A 280 6.79 -23.42 3.92
CA ASP A 280 7.71 -24.35 3.25
C ASP A 280 8.37 -23.70 2.03
N ASN A 281 7.70 -22.71 1.43
CA ASN A 281 8.22 -21.92 0.32
C ASN A 281 8.98 -20.67 0.80
N ALA A 282 9.09 -20.45 2.12
CA ALA A 282 9.73 -19.27 2.66
C ALA A 282 11.25 -19.29 2.43
N LYS A 283 11.80 -18.16 2.01
CA LYS A 283 13.22 -17.94 1.73
C LYS A 283 13.73 -16.83 2.66
N ALA A 284 15.01 -16.88 3.01
CA ALA A 284 15.63 -15.76 3.71
C ALA A 284 15.77 -14.56 2.76
N SER A 285 15.38 -13.37 3.22
CA SER A 285 15.60 -12.14 2.47
C SER A 285 17.08 -11.80 2.43
N VAL A 286 17.54 -11.29 1.28
CA VAL A 286 18.91 -10.83 1.09
C VAL A 286 18.92 -9.30 1.11
N LEU A 287 19.34 -8.73 2.23
CA LEU A 287 19.56 -7.30 2.36
C LEU A 287 20.81 -6.88 1.60
N ARG A 288 20.69 -5.75 0.92
CA ARG A 288 21.76 -5.09 0.18
C ARG A 288 21.96 -3.68 0.69
N GLN A 289 23.12 -3.10 0.39
CA GLN A 289 23.36 -1.70 0.70
C GLN A 289 22.38 -0.85 -0.11
N THR A 290 21.58 -0.04 0.58
CA THR A 290 20.60 0.83 -0.07
C THR A 290 21.31 1.90 -0.92
N PRO A 291 20.97 2.05 -2.20
CA PRO A 291 21.52 3.14 -3.01
C PRO A 291 21.16 4.51 -2.42
N ARG A 292 22.11 5.44 -2.45
CA ARG A 292 21.96 6.75 -1.82
C ARG A 292 20.83 7.56 -2.47
N ALA A 293 20.03 8.20 -1.62
CA ALA A 293 18.99 9.15 -2.02
C ALA A 293 19.53 10.23 -2.97
N PRO A 294 18.69 10.76 -3.90
CA PRO A 294 19.06 11.87 -4.77
C PRO A 294 19.53 13.09 -3.98
N ASP A 295 20.34 13.93 -4.63
CA ASP A 295 20.58 15.29 -4.18
C ASP A 295 19.68 16.20 -5.02
N VAL A 296 18.51 16.55 -4.47
CA VAL A 296 17.57 17.45 -5.12
C VAL A 296 17.17 18.57 -4.17
N LYS A 297 16.88 19.72 -4.76
CA LYS A 297 16.19 20.83 -4.10
C LYS A 297 14.82 20.96 -4.72
N ILE A 298 13.78 20.75 -3.92
CA ILE A 298 12.40 20.88 -4.35
C ILE A 298 11.78 22.09 -3.66
N THR A 299 11.21 23.00 -4.45
CA THR A 299 10.64 24.25 -3.96
C THR A 299 9.33 24.57 -4.65
N ARG A 300 8.61 25.54 -4.08
CA ARG A 300 7.50 26.21 -4.76
C ARG A 300 8.07 27.21 -5.77
N GLY A 301 7.87 26.93 -7.05
CA GLY A 301 8.29 27.76 -8.17
C GLY A 301 7.19 28.71 -8.67
N ALA A 302 7.33 29.15 -9.93
CA ALA A 302 6.40 30.10 -10.54
C ALA A 302 4.96 29.55 -10.62
N ARG A 303 3.98 30.44 -10.42
CA ARG A 303 2.53 30.11 -10.42
C ARG A 303 2.17 28.98 -9.45
N ASP A 304 2.85 28.91 -8.31
CA ASP A 304 2.62 27.92 -7.27
C ASP A 304 2.78 26.47 -7.74
N LYS A 305 3.68 26.22 -8.69
CA LYS A 305 4.00 24.87 -9.17
C LYS A 305 5.22 24.31 -8.45
N LEU A 306 5.29 22.98 -8.33
CA LEU A 306 6.48 22.30 -7.83
C LEU A 306 7.63 22.50 -8.83
N GLU A 307 8.78 22.95 -8.33
CA GLU A 307 10.01 23.13 -9.08
C GLU A 307 11.11 22.27 -8.47
N ILE A 308 11.90 21.61 -9.30
CA ILE A 308 12.88 20.62 -8.89
C ILE A 308 14.23 20.97 -9.51
N ALA A 309 15.20 21.36 -8.71
CA ALA A 309 16.60 21.45 -9.12
C ALA A 309 17.34 20.17 -8.75
N TYR A 310 18.16 19.65 -9.66
CA TYR A 310 18.85 18.37 -9.49
C TYR A 310 20.24 18.40 -10.13
N ASP A 311 21.16 17.63 -9.54
CA ASP A 311 22.49 17.38 -10.09
C ASP A 311 22.90 15.92 -9.81
N PHE A 312 22.91 15.13 -10.88
CA PHE A 312 23.36 13.74 -10.90
C PHE A 312 24.66 13.56 -11.68
N SER A 313 25.31 14.65 -12.10
CA SER A 313 26.55 14.61 -12.89
C SER A 313 27.69 13.87 -12.18
N ALA A 314 27.69 13.90 -10.84
CA ALA A 314 28.65 13.19 -10.00
C ALA A 314 28.29 11.71 -9.73
N ARG A 315 27.16 11.20 -10.22
CA ARG A 315 26.77 9.80 -10.00
C ARG A 315 27.52 8.86 -10.94
N ALA A 316 27.99 7.74 -10.40
CA ALA A 316 28.64 6.69 -11.19
C ALA A 316 27.71 6.10 -12.27
N ILE A 317 26.40 6.04 -11.97
CA ILE A 317 25.35 5.68 -12.93
C ILE A 317 24.33 6.81 -12.88
N VAL A 318 24.13 7.47 -14.02
CA VAL A 318 23.10 8.51 -14.18
C VAL A 318 21.72 7.83 -14.02
N PRO A 319 20.83 8.36 -13.17
CA PRO A 319 19.47 7.86 -13.06
C PRO A 319 18.73 7.89 -14.39
N ARG A 320 17.94 6.85 -14.64
CA ARG A 320 16.99 6.81 -15.76
C ARG A 320 15.73 7.62 -15.47
N ALA A 321 15.41 7.77 -14.19
CA ALA A 321 14.27 8.56 -13.75
C ALA A 321 14.47 9.12 -12.34
N LEU A 322 13.92 10.31 -12.12
CA LEU A 322 13.66 10.89 -10.81
C LEU A 322 12.19 10.65 -10.45
N VAL A 323 11.95 10.10 -9.26
CA VAL A 323 10.63 9.73 -8.75
C VAL A 323 10.31 10.61 -7.56
N VAL A 324 9.20 11.34 -7.62
CA VAL A 324 8.81 12.35 -6.64
C VAL A 324 7.39 12.09 -6.16
N THR A 325 7.26 11.72 -4.89
CA THR A 325 5.98 11.49 -4.23
C THR A 325 5.59 12.71 -3.42
N VAL A 326 4.48 13.33 -3.76
CA VAL A 326 3.95 14.56 -3.15
C VAL A 326 2.71 14.21 -2.33
N ASN A 327 2.69 14.63 -1.07
CA ASN A 327 1.55 14.47 -0.18
C ASN A 327 1.28 15.77 0.57
N SER A 328 0.04 16.23 0.65
CA SER A 328 -0.29 17.33 1.56
C SER A 328 -0.86 16.78 2.86
N ARG A 329 -0.20 17.08 3.98
CA ARG A 329 -0.70 16.74 5.32
C ARG A 329 -2.01 17.46 5.67
N ASN A 330 -2.35 18.54 4.96
CA ASN A 330 -3.61 19.26 5.14
C ASN A 330 -4.80 18.57 4.43
N GLU A 331 -4.54 17.64 3.51
CA GLU A 331 -5.57 16.95 2.73
C GLU A 331 -5.90 15.58 3.34
N LYS A 332 -6.79 15.58 4.34
CA LYS A 332 -7.20 14.34 5.02
C LYS A 332 -7.78 13.32 4.02
N GLY A 333 -7.26 12.11 4.05
CA GLY A 333 -7.75 10.99 3.24
C GLY A 333 -7.28 11.00 1.78
N VAL A 334 -6.64 12.08 1.30
CA VAL A 334 -6.03 12.10 -0.03
C VAL A 334 -4.71 11.32 0.04
N PRO A 335 -4.54 10.24 -0.74
CA PRO A 335 -3.28 9.51 -0.78
C PRO A 335 -2.20 10.31 -1.53
N PRO A 336 -0.90 10.08 -1.24
CA PRO A 336 0.21 10.70 -1.96
C PRO A 336 0.15 10.45 -3.47
N ILE A 337 0.68 11.36 -4.28
CA ILE A 337 0.80 11.19 -5.73
C ILE A 337 2.27 11.05 -6.09
N THR A 338 2.63 10.02 -6.84
CA THR A 338 3.98 9.86 -7.39
C THR A 338 4.06 10.35 -8.84
N HIS A 339 5.07 11.17 -9.11
CA HIS A 339 5.44 11.68 -10.42
C HIS A 339 6.81 11.15 -10.82
N THR A 340 6.97 10.77 -12.09
CA THR A 340 8.21 10.22 -12.64
C THR A 340 8.71 11.12 -13.75
N PHE A 341 9.98 11.53 -13.67
CA PHE A 341 10.64 12.42 -14.61
C PHE A 341 11.81 11.67 -15.24
N GLU A 342 11.65 11.27 -16.50
CA GLU A 342 12.65 10.50 -17.26
C GLU A 342 13.67 11.41 -17.95
N GLU A 343 13.38 12.71 -18.07
CA GLU A 343 14.23 13.71 -18.75
C GLU A 343 15.62 13.83 -18.09
N VAL A 344 15.73 13.44 -16.82
CA VAL A 344 16.99 13.42 -16.05
C VAL A 344 18.02 12.43 -16.61
N ALA A 345 17.60 11.49 -17.47
CA ALA A 345 18.48 10.55 -18.13
C ALA A 345 19.33 11.21 -19.23
N ASP A 346 18.76 12.20 -19.92
CA ASP A 346 19.41 12.91 -21.02
C ASP A 346 20.19 14.14 -20.54
N GLU A 347 19.66 14.83 -19.54
CA GLU A 347 20.27 16.01 -18.92
C GLU A 347 20.55 15.70 -17.44
N PRO A 348 21.76 15.30 -17.05
CA PRO A 348 22.03 14.82 -15.68
C PRO A 348 22.07 15.93 -14.63
N GLN A 349 21.90 17.19 -15.02
CA GLN A 349 21.80 18.33 -14.11
C GLN A 349 20.84 19.37 -14.71
N GLY A 350 20.05 20.04 -13.88
CA GLY A 350 19.14 21.06 -14.38
C GLY A 350 18.03 21.43 -13.42
N THR A 351 16.95 21.98 -13.98
CA THR A 351 15.74 22.33 -13.23
C THR A 351 14.51 21.91 -14.02
N ILE A 352 13.61 21.16 -13.38
CA ILE A 352 12.30 20.78 -13.92
C ILE A 352 11.25 21.71 -13.35
N THR A 353 10.58 22.45 -14.22
CA THR A 353 9.31 23.13 -13.88
C THR A 353 8.17 22.15 -14.13
N THR A 354 7.53 21.67 -13.09
CA THR A 354 6.48 20.65 -13.22
C THR A 354 5.10 21.28 -13.44
N ASP A 355 4.11 20.48 -13.83
CA ASP A 355 2.70 20.86 -13.80
C ASP A 355 1.99 20.53 -12.48
N VAL A 356 2.73 20.10 -11.46
CA VAL A 356 2.18 19.73 -10.15
C VAL A 356 1.81 21.00 -9.37
N PRO A 357 0.52 21.26 -9.12
CA PRO A 357 0.11 22.47 -8.40
C PRO A 357 0.34 22.30 -6.90
N LEU A 358 0.79 23.37 -6.24
CA LEU A 358 0.93 23.49 -4.80
C LEU A 358 -0.05 24.56 -4.31
N HIS A 359 -1.07 24.20 -3.56
CA HIS A 359 -1.97 25.20 -2.99
C HIS A 359 -1.18 26.10 -1.99
N PRO A 360 -1.36 27.43 -2.02
CA PRO A 360 -0.64 28.36 -1.13
C PRO A 360 -0.80 28.07 0.36
N GLU A 361 -1.97 27.61 0.77
CA GLU A 361 -2.31 27.35 2.18
C GLU A 361 -1.97 25.94 2.67
N ARG A 362 -1.24 25.14 1.86
CA ARG A 362 -0.94 23.75 2.19
C ARG A 362 0.54 23.54 2.43
N HIS A 363 0.82 22.74 3.44
CA HIS A 363 2.10 22.11 3.70
C HIS A 363 2.18 20.81 2.91
N TYR A 364 3.36 20.54 2.36
CA TYR A 364 3.64 19.36 1.57
C TYR A 364 4.83 18.58 2.11
N ASP A 365 4.63 17.28 2.16
CA ASP A 365 5.64 16.25 2.38
C ASP A 365 6.03 15.70 1.02
N VAL A 366 7.27 15.97 0.60
CA VAL A 366 7.78 15.52 -0.70
C VAL A 366 8.91 14.53 -0.48
N TYR A 367 8.79 13.37 -1.12
CA TYR A 367 9.80 12.32 -1.09
C TYR A 367 10.38 12.10 -2.49
N ALA A 368 11.69 12.32 -2.65
CA ALA A 368 12.39 12.14 -3.90
C ALA A 368 13.30 10.91 -3.85
N SER A 369 13.20 10.04 -4.84
CA SER A 369 14.10 8.89 -5.06
C SER A 369 14.44 8.79 -6.54
N THR A 370 15.37 7.91 -6.90
CA THR A 370 15.80 7.71 -8.30
C THR A 370 15.71 6.26 -8.68
N VAL A 371 15.57 5.99 -9.97
CA VAL A 371 15.74 4.65 -10.54
C VAL A 371 16.94 4.68 -11.49
N ALA A 372 17.89 3.77 -11.29
CA ALA A 372 19.11 3.67 -12.12
C ALA A 372 19.40 2.21 -12.52
N GLY A 373 20.32 2.02 -13.46
CA GLY A 373 20.83 0.69 -13.82
C GLY A 373 19.87 -0.20 -14.62
N ASP A 374 20.35 -1.42 -14.90
CA ASP A 374 19.62 -2.53 -15.53
C ASP A 374 20.14 -3.86 -14.91
N PRO A 375 19.33 -4.61 -14.13
CA PRO A 375 17.93 -4.35 -13.81
C PRO A 375 17.75 -3.05 -13.01
N PRO A 376 16.55 -2.45 -13.03
CA PRO A 376 16.28 -1.20 -12.31
C PRO A 376 16.56 -1.29 -10.81
N GLN A 377 17.23 -0.26 -10.30
CA GLN A 377 17.65 -0.12 -8.91
C GLN A 377 17.08 1.17 -8.32
N PRO A 378 16.05 1.09 -7.45
CA PRO A 378 15.54 2.25 -6.74
C PRO A 378 16.53 2.68 -5.65
N SER A 379 16.60 3.98 -5.40
CA SER A 379 17.36 4.55 -4.29
C SER A 379 16.50 4.84 -3.06
N ALA A 380 17.18 5.06 -1.93
CA ALA A 380 16.57 5.66 -0.75
C ALA A 380 15.88 7.00 -1.09
N SER A 381 14.98 7.42 -0.21
CA SER A 381 14.21 8.65 -0.41
C SER A 381 14.81 9.81 0.38
N GLN A 382 14.94 10.97 -0.28
CA GLN A 382 15.16 12.25 0.36
C GLN A 382 13.80 12.84 0.73
N PHE A 383 13.65 13.30 1.97
CA PHE A 383 12.46 14.01 2.43
C PHE A 383 12.68 15.53 2.35
N ILE A 384 11.68 16.25 1.84
CA ILE A 384 11.66 17.69 1.72
C ILE A 384 10.27 18.19 2.17
N GLU A 385 10.26 19.15 3.09
CA GLU A 385 9.04 19.87 3.47
C GLU A 385 8.91 21.15 2.64
N ILE A 386 7.69 21.45 2.17
CA ILE A 386 7.34 22.73 1.58
C ILE A 386 6.23 23.35 2.41
N ASP A 387 6.51 24.48 3.04
CA ASP A 387 5.55 25.19 3.87
C ASP A 387 4.44 25.86 3.07
N ALA A 388 3.31 26.06 3.74
CA ALA A 388 2.27 26.96 3.28
C ALA A 388 2.79 28.42 3.28
N LEU A 389 2.47 29.19 2.24
CA LEU A 389 2.81 30.61 2.11
C LEU A 389 2.16 31.49 3.18
N HIS A 390 0.98 31.07 3.65
CA HIS A 390 0.19 31.80 4.64
C HIS A 390 -0.04 30.97 5.91
N ALA A 391 0.90 30.08 6.26
CA ALA A 391 0.87 29.48 7.58
C ALA A 391 0.82 30.62 8.62
N GLU A 392 -0.30 30.74 9.34
CA GLU A 392 -0.28 31.47 10.60
C GLU A 392 0.88 30.85 11.38
N LYS A 393 1.87 31.68 11.69
CA LYS A 393 2.90 31.27 12.64
C LYS A 393 2.13 31.00 13.92
N ASP A 394 1.87 29.73 14.22
CA ASP A 394 1.54 29.33 15.58
C ASP A 394 2.69 29.86 16.42
N GLU A 395 2.47 31.01 17.07
CA GLU A 395 3.39 31.49 18.08
C GLU A 395 3.54 30.36 19.09
N PRO A 396 4.78 30.04 19.53
CA PRO A 396 4.96 29.04 20.54
C PRO A 396 4.13 29.45 21.77
N PHE A 397 3.13 28.63 22.08
CA PHE A 397 2.29 28.71 23.27
C PHE A 397 3.19 28.66 24.51
N GLY A 398 3.70 29.83 24.92
CA GLY A 398 4.77 29.87 25.92
C GLY A 398 5.40 31.23 26.27
N GLN A 399 5.03 32.35 25.64
CA GLN A 399 5.57 33.67 26.05
C GLN A 399 4.58 34.81 26.34
N GLU A 400 3.26 34.62 26.20
CA GLU A 400 2.29 35.66 26.60
C GLU A 400 1.76 35.57 28.04
N VAL A 401 2.05 34.49 28.78
CA VAL A 401 1.68 34.43 30.22
C VAL A 401 2.70 35.19 31.10
N ALA A 402 3.92 35.43 30.62
CA ALA A 402 4.95 36.14 31.39
C ALA A 402 4.75 37.67 31.45
N ARG A 403 4.00 38.26 30.51
CA ARG A 403 3.73 39.73 30.51
C ARG A 403 2.44 40.13 31.23
N ALA A 404 1.51 39.19 31.45
CA ALA A 404 0.29 39.43 32.22
C ALA A 404 0.51 39.19 33.73
N VAL A 405 1.32 38.19 34.11
CA VAL A 405 1.61 37.89 35.54
C VAL A 405 2.60 38.91 36.15
N GLY A 406 3.51 39.48 35.36
CA GLY A 406 4.45 40.52 35.81
C GLY A 406 3.81 41.86 36.18
N ARG A 407 2.59 42.16 35.70
CA ARG A 407 1.86 43.41 36.04
C ARG A 407 0.88 43.24 37.20
N LEU A 408 0.56 42.00 37.60
CA LEU A 408 -0.32 41.73 38.74
C LEU A 408 0.45 41.71 40.07
N PHE A 409 1.72 41.29 40.06
CA PHE A 409 2.56 41.26 41.27
C PHE A 409 3.21 42.61 41.64
N ALA A 410 3.25 43.58 40.72
CA ALA A 410 3.71 44.94 41.04
C ALA A 410 2.63 45.82 41.69
N ARG A 411 1.37 45.37 41.75
CA ARG A 411 0.25 46.15 42.31
C ARG A 411 -0.23 45.69 43.70
N ILE A 412 0.41 44.65 44.27
CA ILE A 412 0.07 44.08 45.59
C ILE A 412 1.17 44.37 46.65
N ARG A 413 2.24 45.10 46.32
CA ARG A 413 3.30 45.53 47.27
C ARG A 413 3.45 47.05 47.39
N GLY A 414 2.36 47.77 47.34
CA GLY A 414 2.34 49.21 47.61
C GLY A 414 0.97 49.63 48.11
N ASP A 415 0.65 49.27 49.35
CA ASP A 415 0.00 50.13 50.33
C ASP A 415 -0.32 49.37 51.63
N ARG A 416 0.27 49.90 52.71
CA ARG A 416 0.13 49.59 54.16
C ARG A 416 1.02 48.50 54.74
#